data_AF-A0A3A5UPS8-F1
#
_entry.id   AF-A0A3A5UPS8-F1
#
_cell.length_a   1.000
_cell.length_b   1.000
_cell.length_c   1.000
_cell.angle_alpha   90.00
_cell.angle_beta   90.00
_cell.angle_gamma   90.00
#
_symmetry.space_group_name_H-M   'P 1'
#
loop_
_entity.id
_entity.type
_entity.pdbx_description
1 polymer ?
#
loop_
_entity_poly.entity_id
_entity_poly.type
_entity_poly.pdbx_seq_one_letter_code
_entity_poly.pdbx_strand_id
1 'polypeptide(L)'
;HPNSFTIVEEGGKFGVILNRLISRYNADAWSKVVVKPWNEITAESISWFASNATSNDITPFSLIPLPVDLIVIDLPENDRVNALINSFDLLSPGGIIIVKEPEVPTGDVGEIKDDSEITPAQEKVLYFNKWIKAIRDFSMNNSMSFVELTGGSLVILRKSE
;
A
#
# COMPACT_ATOMS: atom_id res chain seq x y z
N HIS A 1 -5.99 15.58 -15.66
CA HIS A 1 -5.07 15.00 -14.66
C HIS A 1 -5.81 14.91 -13.33
N PRO A 2 -5.42 14.04 -12.38
CA PRO A 2 -5.98 14.08 -11.02
C PRO A 2 -5.67 15.43 -10.33
N ASN A 3 -6.35 15.72 -9.22
CA ASN A 3 -6.04 16.88 -8.37
C ASN A 3 -4.63 16.77 -7.78
N SER A 4 -4.23 15.57 -7.41
CA SER A 4 -2.88 15.25 -6.93
C SER A 4 -2.51 13.82 -7.26
N PHE A 5 -1.25 13.58 -7.59
CA PHE A 5 -0.66 12.27 -7.83
C PHE A 5 0.69 12.21 -7.12
N THR A 6 0.89 11.22 -6.26
CA THR A 6 2.16 11.04 -5.55
C THR A 6 2.71 9.67 -5.85
N ILE A 7 3.94 9.62 -6.35
CA ILE A 7 4.70 8.38 -6.53
C ILE A 7 5.59 8.22 -5.30
N VAL A 8 5.45 7.11 -4.58
CA VAL A 8 6.32 6.76 -3.46
C VAL A 8 7.37 5.79 -3.97
N GLU A 9 8.64 6.11 -3.73
CA GLU A 9 9.78 5.29 -4.15
C GLU A 9 10.71 5.10 -2.95
N GLU A 10 10.87 3.87 -2.46
CA GLU A 10 11.75 3.60 -1.31
C GLU A 10 13.25 3.70 -1.68
N GLY A 11 13.57 3.75 -2.99
CA GLY A 11 14.92 3.83 -3.53
C GLY A 11 15.32 5.20 -4.11
N GLY A 12 16.48 5.72 -3.72
CA GLY A 12 16.97 7.01 -4.25
C GLY A 12 17.37 7.02 -5.74
N LYS A 13 17.48 5.85 -6.39
CA LYS A 13 18.01 5.75 -7.77
C LYS A 13 16.99 6.19 -8.83
N PHE A 14 15.72 5.83 -8.68
CA PHE A 14 14.69 6.13 -9.69
C PHE A 14 14.00 7.47 -9.47
N GLY A 15 14.01 8.01 -8.24
CA GLY A 15 13.35 9.28 -7.94
C GLY A 15 13.80 10.45 -8.83
N VAL A 16 15.10 10.51 -9.19
CA VAL A 16 15.61 11.54 -10.11
C VAL A 16 15.05 11.37 -11.53
N ILE A 17 14.90 10.14 -12.00
CA ILE A 17 14.35 9.86 -13.34
C ILE A 17 12.87 10.22 -13.37
N LEU A 18 12.12 9.82 -12.34
CA LEU A 18 10.70 10.14 -12.21
C LEU A 18 10.47 11.66 -12.12
N ASN A 19 11.25 12.38 -11.33
CA ASN A 19 11.19 13.85 -11.27
C ASN A 19 11.50 14.49 -12.64
N ARG A 20 12.50 13.98 -13.37
CA ARG A 20 12.77 14.47 -14.74
C ARG A 20 11.61 14.23 -15.69
N LEU A 21 10.90 13.10 -15.56
CA LEU A 21 9.71 12.82 -16.37
C LEU A 21 8.57 13.78 -16.01
N ILE A 22 8.31 14.01 -14.73
CA ILE A 22 7.32 14.99 -14.25
C ILE A 22 7.58 16.36 -14.87
N SER A 23 8.81 16.89 -14.76
CA SER A 23 9.16 18.20 -15.30
C SER A 23 9.14 18.22 -16.83
N ARG A 24 9.54 17.13 -17.50
CA ARG A 24 9.46 17.03 -18.97
C ARG A 24 8.03 17.18 -19.49
N TYR A 25 7.05 16.67 -18.75
CA TYR A 25 5.63 16.75 -19.10
C TYR A 25 4.89 17.90 -18.40
N ASN A 26 5.60 18.83 -17.74
CA ASN A 26 5.05 19.98 -16.99
C ASN A 26 3.97 19.55 -15.97
N ALA A 27 4.22 18.44 -15.27
CA ALA A 27 3.27 17.87 -14.31
C ALA A 27 3.53 18.29 -12.86
N ASP A 28 4.51 19.17 -12.61
CA ASP A 28 4.98 19.53 -11.26
C ASP A 28 3.89 20.17 -10.37
N ALA A 29 2.85 20.76 -10.98
CA ALA A 29 1.75 21.38 -10.26
C ALA A 29 0.80 20.38 -9.57
N TRP A 30 0.77 19.12 -10.02
CA TRP A 30 -0.17 18.10 -9.52
C TRP A 30 0.49 16.73 -9.28
N SER A 31 1.75 16.55 -9.66
CA SER A 31 2.48 15.30 -9.49
C SER A 31 3.78 15.51 -8.72
N LYS A 32 4.12 14.60 -7.82
CA LYS A 32 5.39 14.61 -7.09
C LYS A 32 5.93 13.20 -6.83
N VAL A 33 7.24 13.11 -6.57
CA VAL A 33 7.89 11.89 -6.10
C VAL A 33 8.31 12.08 -4.65
N VAL A 34 7.95 11.14 -3.79
CA VAL A 34 8.41 11.06 -2.40
C VAL A 34 9.37 9.90 -2.29
N VAL A 35 10.63 10.21 -1.95
CA VAL A 35 11.67 9.19 -1.76
C VAL A 35 11.79 8.88 -0.27
N LYS A 36 10.99 7.93 0.22
CA LYS A 36 10.94 7.54 1.63
C LYS A 36 10.26 6.17 1.77
N PRO A 37 10.65 5.33 2.75
CA PRO A 37 9.95 4.07 3.03
C PRO A 37 8.45 4.28 3.33
N TRP A 38 7.60 3.40 2.80
CA TRP A 38 6.14 3.50 2.93
C TRP A 38 5.66 3.39 4.36
N ASN A 39 6.29 2.53 5.16
CA ASN A 39 6.01 2.40 6.60
C ASN A 39 6.27 3.70 7.36
N GLU A 40 7.29 4.48 6.99
CA GLU A 40 7.53 5.77 7.62
C GLU A 40 6.52 6.84 7.18
N ILE A 41 6.16 6.88 5.88
CA ILE A 41 5.14 7.80 5.37
C ILE A 41 3.79 7.55 6.05
N THR A 42 3.39 6.28 6.15
CA THR A 42 2.13 5.88 6.79
C THR A 42 2.13 6.20 8.28
N ALA A 43 3.21 5.88 9.01
CA ALA A 43 3.34 6.20 10.43
C ALA A 43 3.26 7.72 10.70
N GLU A 44 3.92 8.54 9.88
CA GLU A 44 3.87 10.00 9.95
C GLU A 44 2.45 10.53 9.67
N SER A 45 1.81 10.01 8.61
CA SER A 45 0.45 10.37 8.21
C SER A 45 -0.59 10.06 9.30
N ILE A 46 -0.52 8.85 9.87
CA ILE A 46 -1.44 8.40 10.95
C ILE A 46 -1.20 9.23 12.21
N SER A 47 0.06 9.47 12.57
CA SER A 47 0.42 10.28 13.74
C SER A 47 -0.07 11.73 13.60
N TRP A 48 0.02 12.29 12.39
CA TRP A 48 -0.52 13.61 12.07
C TRP A 48 -2.05 13.64 12.20
N PHE A 49 -2.77 12.65 11.66
CA PHE A 49 -4.23 12.55 11.79
C PHE A 49 -4.67 12.46 13.25
N ALA A 50 -4.02 11.61 14.04
CA ALA A 50 -4.33 11.45 15.46
C ALA A 50 -4.10 12.75 16.24
N SER A 51 -3.07 13.51 15.90
CA SER A 51 -2.71 14.76 16.59
C SER A 51 -3.58 15.96 16.17
N ASN A 52 -4.11 15.95 14.93
CA ASN A 52 -4.85 17.07 14.35
C ASN A 52 -6.35 16.81 14.19
N ALA A 53 -6.89 15.73 14.78
CA ALA A 53 -8.32 15.40 14.74
C ALA A 53 -9.23 16.54 15.23
N THR A 54 -8.69 17.53 15.95
CA THR A 54 -9.43 18.68 16.51
C THR A 54 -8.96 20.04 15.99
N SER A 55 -7.99 20.09 15.07
CA SER A 55 -7.37 21.34 14.61
C SER A 55 -7.97 21.83 13.29
N ASN A 56 -8.41 23.09 13.24
CA ASN A 56 -8.89 23.75 12.01
C ASN A 56 -7.77 24.34 11.14
N ASP A 57 -6.51 24.26 11.58
CA ASP A 57 -5.37 24.84 10.86
C ASP A 57 -4.87 23.89 9.76
N ILE A 58 -5.34 24.17 8.54
CA ILE A 58 -5.05 23.43 7.32
C ILE A 58 -3.71 23.90 6.76
N THR A 59 -2.60 23.44 7.35
CA THR A 59 -1.35 23.36 6.59
C THR A 59 -0.87 21.91 6.68
N PRO A 60 -1.10 21.09 5.64
CA PRO A 60 -0.74 19.69 5.71
C PRO A 60 0.79 19.58 5.71
N PHE A 61 1.36 19.18 6.85
CA PHE A 61 2.71 18.62 6.95
C PHE A 61 2.80 17.20 6.38
N SER A 62 1.78 16.77 5.62
CA SER A 62 1.73 15.41 5.08
C SER A 62 2.50 15.31 3.77
N LEU A 63 3.43 14.37 3.72
CA LEU A 63 4.17 14.01 2.50
C LEU A 63 3.25 13.53 1.38
N ILE A 64 2.05 13.04 1.69
CA ILE A 64 1.03 12.61 0.73
C ILE A 64 -0.28 13.37 0.95
N PRO A 65 -1.08 13.63 -0.08
CA PRO A 65 -2.42 14.19 0.10
C PRO A 65 -3.26 13.21 0.92
N LEU A 66 -3.97 13.70 1.94
CA LEU A 66 -4.80 12.88 2.81
C LEU A 66 -6.20 13.49 2.94
N PRO A 67 -7.27 12.67 3.02
CA PRO A 67 -7.27 11.21 2.80
C PRO A 67 -7.02 10.84 1.32
N VAL A 68 -6.70 9.58 1.03
CA VAL A 68 -6.32 9.11 -0.33
C VAL A 68 -7.49 8.40 -1.01
N ASP A 69 -7.82 8.82 -2.24
CA ASP A 69 -8.92 8.22 -3.01
C ASP A 69 -8.52 6.93 -3.76
N LEU A 70 -7.24 6.82 -4.15
CA LEU A 70 -6.71 5.67 -4.88
C LEU A 70 -5.27 5.37 -4.46
N ILE A 71 -5.00 4.13 -4.08
CA ILE A 71 -3.65 3.61 -3.82
C ILE A 71 -3.40 2.42 -4.74
N VAL A 72 -2.24 2.43 -5.41
CA VAL A 72 -1.78 1.30 -6.22
C VAL A 72 -0.50 0.77 -5.59
N ILE A 73 -0.50 -0.51 -5.22
CA ILE A 73 0.63 -1.16 -4.56
C ILE A 73 1.36 -2.02 -5.58
N ASP A 74 2.47 -1.49 -6.09
CA ASP A 74 3.37 -2.17 -7.00
C ASP A 74 4.73 -2.41 -6.32
N LEU A 75 4.72 -3.33 -5.36
CA LEU A 75 5.90 -3.71 -4.58
C LEU A 75 6.28 -5.17 -4.83
N PRO A 76 7.51 -5.58 -4.46
CA PRO A 76 7.89 -6.99 -4.40
C PRO A 76 6.92 -7.80 -3.55
N GLU A 77 6.78 -9.09 -3.86
CA GLU A 77 5.74 -9.92 -3.26
C GLU A 77 5.72 -9.84 -1.75
N ASN A 78 6.88 -9.89 -1.08
CA ASN A 78 7.02 -9.90 0.38
C ASN A 78 6.62 -8.58 1.09
N ASP A 79 6.47 -7.49 0.34
CA ASP A 79 6.20 -6.16 0.92
C ASP A 79 4.75 -5.72 0.74
N ARG A 80 4.03 -6.27 -0.26
CA ARG A 80 2.67 -5.87 -0.65
C ARG A 80 1.64 -5.92 0.49
N VAL A 81 1.64 -6.96 1.31
CA VAL A 81 0.67 -7.20 2.39
C VAL A 81 0.89 -6.20 3.51
N ASN A 82 2.14 -5.92 3.86
CA ASN A 82 2.46 -4.88 4.85
C ASN A 82 2.02 -3.52 4.33
N ALA A 83 2.34 -3.21 3.07
CA ALA A 83 1.92 -1.96 2.45
C ALA A 83 0.40 -1.83 2.37
N LEU A 84 -0.30 -2.92 2.06
CA LEU A 84 -1.76 -2.99 2.00
C LEU A 84 -2.37 -2.66 3.37
N ILE A 85 -1.93 -3.36 4.42
CA ILE A 85 -2.46 -3.16 5.77
C ILE A 85 -2.24 -1.72 6.23
N ASN A 86 -1.03 -1.17 6.01
CA ASN A 86 -0.71 0.21 6.39
C ASN A 86 -1.48 1.26 5.56
N SER A 87 -2.11 0.86 4.46
CA SER A 87 -2.88 1.77 3.59
C SER A 87 -4.33 1.95 4.02
N PHE A 88 -4.91 1.01 4.78
CA PHE A 88 -6.35 1.00 5.09
C PHE A 88 -6.83 2.27 5.80
N ASP A 89 -6.04 2.78 6.73
CA ASP A 89 -6.36 3.97 7.53
C ASP A 89 -6.17 5.28 6.75
N LEU A 90 -5.46 5.23 5.62
CA LEU A 90 -5.20 6.42 4.78
C LEU A 90 -6.30 6.67 3.75
N LEU A 91 -7.12 5.66 3.44
CA LEU A 91 -8.17 5.76 2.43
C LEU A 91 -9.30 6.71 2.85
N SER A 92 -9.75 7.53 1.91
CA SER A 92 -11.02 8.25 2.01
C SER A 92 -12.21 7.26 2.00
N PRO A 93 -13.36 7.65 2.54
CA PRO A 93 -14.60 6.92 2.32
C PRO A 93 -14.84 6.70 0.81
N GLY A 94 -15.21 5.48 0.43
CA GLY A 94 -15.34 5.10 -0.98
C GLY A 94 -14.02 4.91 -1.75
N GLY A 95 -12.86 5.19 -1.13
CA GLY A 95 -11.52 5.09 -1.72
C GLY A 95 -11.12 3.64 -2.03
N ILE A 96 -10.17 3.50 -2.96
CA ILE A 96 -9.82 2.20 -3.58
C ILE A 96 -8.33 1.88 -3.37
N ILE A 97 -8.03 0.61 -3.07
CA ILE A 97 -6.68 0.04 -3.17
C ILE A 97 -6.68 -1.01 -4.29
N ILE A 98 -5.65 -0.96 -5.13
CA ILE A 98 -5.37 -1.98 -6.13
C ILE A 98 -4.03 -2.63 -5.79
N VAL A 99 -4.03 -3.95 -5.67
CA VAL A 99 -2.83 -4.74 -5.34
C VAL A 99 -2.89 -6.09 -6.06
N LYS A 100 -1.73 -6.61 -6.46
CA LYS A 100 -1.64 -7.97 -7.01
C LYS A 100 -1.68 -9.01 -5.87
N GLU A 101 -2.52 -10.02 -6.03
CA GLU A 101 -2.58 -11.18 -5.13
C GLU A 101 -1.21 -11.86 -5.02
N PRO A 102 -0.76 -12.25 -3.81
CA PRO A 102 0.45 -13.05 -3.64
C PRO A 102 0.28 -14.45 -4.24
N GLU A 103 1.40 -15.09 -4.56
CA GLU A 103 1.37 -16.47 -5.08
C GLU A 103 0.89 -17.43 -3.98
N VAL A 104 -0.01 -18.35 -4.34
CA VAL A 104 -0.47 -19.37 -3.40
C VAL A 104 0.68 -20.35 -3.14
N PRO A 105 1.13 -20.53 -1.89
CA PRO A 105 2.18 -21.49 -1.58
C PRO A 105 1.72 -22.91 -1.93
N THR A 106 2.55 -23.64 -2.67
CA THR A 106 2.30 -25.04 -3.04
C THR A 106 3.30 -25.97 -2.37
N GLY A 107 2.82 -27.12 -1.89
CA GLY A 107 3.64 -28.16 -1.26
C GLY A 107 3.59 -28.13 0.27
N ASP A 108 3.94 -29.26 0.87
CA ASP A 108 4.12 -29.36 2.33
C ASP A 108 5.45 -28.73 2.72
N VAL A 109 5.41 -27.74 3.62
CA VAL A 109 6.57 -26.99 4.11
C VAL A 109 6.99 -27.42 5.52
N GLY A 110 6.35 -28.46 6.07
CA GLY A 110 6.53 -28.90 7.45
C GLY A 110 5.97 -27.93 8.49
N GLU A 111 6.00 -28.34 9.75
CA GLU A 111 5.56 -27.49 10.87
C GLU A 111 6.57 -26.38 11.16
N ILE A 112 6.04 -25.17 11.37
CA ILE A 112 6.82 -24.02 11.85
C ILE A 112 6.94 -24.19 13.38
N LYS A 113 8.15 -24.42 13.87
CA LYS A 113 8.45 -24.49 15.31
C LYS A 113 9.02 -23.16 15.78
N ASP A 114 8.52 -22.66 16.91
CA ASP A 114 8.85 -21.31 17.43
C ASP A 114 10.36 -21.07 17.63
N ASP A 115 11.16 -22.12 17.88
CA ASP A 115 12.60 -22.02 18.18
C ASP A 115 13.51 -22.36 16.99
N SER A 116 12.99 -22.46 15.76
CA SER A 116 13.76 -22.83 14.56
C SER A 116 13.83 -21.72 13.52
N GLU A 117 14.95 -21.67 12.77
CA GLU A 117 15.05 -20.81 11.58
C GLU A 117 13.98 -21.20 10.57
N ILE A 118 13.21 -20.20 10.14
CA ILE A 118 12.10 -20.37 9.20
C ILE A 118 12.68 -20.53 7.80
N THR A 119 12.25 -21.57 7.09
CA THR A 119 12.66 -21.75 5.69
C THR A 119 11.97 -20.74 4.77
N PRO A 120 12.54 -20.39 3.60
CA PRO A 120 11.89 -19.50 2.64
C PRO A 120 10.48 -19.95 2.21
N ALA A 121 10.23 -21.27 2.19
CA ALA A 121 8.91 -21.81 1.86
C ALA A 121 7.90 -21.57 2.99
N GLN A 122 8.32 -21.70 4.25
CA GLN A 122 7.49 -21.39 5.42
C GLN A 122 7.22 -19.88 5.53
N GLU A 123 8.19 -19.03 5.17
CA GLU A 123 7.99 -17.58 5.12
C GLU A 123 6.87 -17.19 4.12
N LYS A 124 6.84 -17.81 2.94
CA LYS A 124 5.73 -17.64 1.98
C LYS A 124 4.38 -18.03 2.57
N VAL A 125 4.32 -19.11 3.36
CA VAL A 125 3.07 -19.54 4.04
C VAL A 125 2.63 -18.53 5.09
N LEU A 126 3.55 -18.05 5.93
CA LEU A 126 3.24 -17.00 6.92
C LEU A 126 2.73 -15.73 6.26
N TYR A 127 3.38 -15.35 5.15
CA TYR A 127 3.00 -14.18 4.38
C TYR A 127 1.62 -14.32 3.74
N PHE A 128 1.34 -15.47 3.12
CA PHE A 128 0.03 -15.76 2.54
C PHE A 128 -1.06 -15.82 3.62
N ASN A 129 -0.79 -16.38 4.79
CA ASN A 129 -1.73 -16.36 5.91
C ASN A 129 -2.02 -14.93 6.40
N LYS A 130 -1.00 -14.06 6.42
CA LYS A 130 -1.17 -12.64 6.74
C LYS A 130 -2.03 -11.93 5.71
N TRP A 131 -1.85 -12.23 4.43
CA TRP A 131 -2.71 -11.76 3.34
C TRP A 131 -4.16 -12.17 3.54
N ILE A 132 -4.44 -13.47 3.74
CA ILE A 132 -5.80 -13.98 3.95
C ILE A 132 -6.48 -13.28 5.13
N LYS A 133 -5.74 -13.09 6.23
CA LYS A 133 -6.26 -12.34 7.38
C LYS A 133 -6.59 -10.90 7.01
N ALA A 134 -5.69 -10.19 6.33
CA ALA A 134 -5.89 -8.80 5.93
C ALA A 134 -7.14 -8.63 5.02
N ILE A 135 -7.29 -9.50 4.02
CA ILE A 135 -8.46 -9.51 3.13
C ILE A 135 -9.74 -9.78 3.92
N ARG A 136 -9.76 -10.84 4.74
CA ARG A 136 -10.94 -11.17 5.54
C ARG A 136 -11.32 -10.05 6.49
N ASP A 137 -10.36 -9.47 7.19
CA ASP A 137 -10.62 -8.43 8.18
C ASP A 137 -11.12 -7.15 7.47
N PHE A 138 -10.58 -6.81 6.28
CA PHE A 138 -11.09 -5.70 5.47
C PHE A 138 -12.51 -5.96 4.95
N SER A 139 -12.82 -7.18 4.49
CA SER A 139 -14.12 -7.52 3.88
C SER A 139 -15.31 -7.45 4.83
N MET A 140 -15.08 -7.46 6.15
CA MET A 140 -16.17 -7.44 7.14
C MET A 140 -17.07 -6.19 6.99
N ASN A 141 -16.48 -5.05 6.63
CA ASN A 141 -17.18 -3.76 6.54
C ASN A 141 -17.01 -3.05 5.18
N ASN A 142 -16.32 -3.68 4.24
CA ASN A 142 -15.91 -3.07 2.99
C ASN A 142 -16.12 -4.04 1.82
N SER A 143 -16.06 -3.51 0.59
CA SER A 143 -16.25 -4.30 -0.62
C SER A 143 -14.93 -4.68 -1.28
N MET A 144 -14.90 -5.81 -1.97
CA MET A 144 -13.72 -6.26 -2.73
C MET A 144 -14.08 -7.04 -3.98
N SER A 145 -13.18 -7.04 -4.95
CA SER A 145 -13.30 -7.82 -6.18
C SER A 145 -11.94 -8.40 -6.56
N PHE A 146 -11.97 -9.59 -7.13
CA PHE A 146 -10.82 -10.26 -7.72
C PHE A 146 -10.98 -10.24 -9.24
N VAL A 147 -9.92 -9.90 -9.95
CA VAL A 147 -9.88 -9.85 -11.41
C VAL A 147 -8.72 -10.71 -11.88
N GLU A 148 -9.03 -11.79 -12.58
CA GLU A 148 -8.02 -12.66 -13.16
C GLU A 148 -7.26 -11.96 -14.29
N LEU A 149 -5.93 -12.05 -14.24
CA LEU A 149 -5.03 -11.64 -15.30
C LEU A 149 -4.11 -12.81 -15.68
N THR A 150 -3.50 -12.73 -16.85
CA THR A 150 -2.45 -13.69 -17.24
C THR A 150 -1.28 -13.59 -16.25
N GLY A 151 -1.14 -14.58 -15.38
CA GLY A 151 -0.06 -14.64 -14.38
C GLY A 151 -0.42 -14.15 -12.96
N GLY A 152 -1.72 -14.13 -12.60
CA GLY A 152 -2.22 -13.95 -11.23
C GLY A 152 -3.51 -13.12 -11.18
N SER A 153 -3.99 -12.81 -9.98
CA SER A 153 -5.18 -11.98 -9.78
C SER A 153 -4.81 -10.56 -9.32
N LEU A 154 -5.53 -9.55 -9.81
CA LEU A 154 -5.61 -8.25 -9.14
C LEU A 154 -6.75 -8.27 -8.13
N VAL A 155 -6.48 -7.66 -6.97
CA VAL A 155 -7.48 -7.46 -5.93
C VAL A 155 -7.75 -5.98 -5.81
N ILE A 156 -9.03 -5.64 -5.93
CA ILE A 156 -9.56 -4.29 -5.80
C ILE A 156 -10.31 -4.24 -4.49
N LEU A 157 -9.86 -3.40 -3.56
CA LEU A 157 -10.47 -3.20 -2.26
C LEU A 157 -11.08 -1.80 -2.24
N ARG A 158 -12.35 -1.68 -1.88
CA ARG A 158 -13.02 -0.38 -1.76
C ARG A 158 -13.59 -0.19 -0.36
N LYS A 159 -13.13 0.87 0.31
CA LYS A 159 -13.62 1.28 1.62
C LYS A 159 -15.08 1.70 1.54
N SER A 160 -15.88 1.37 2.55
CA SER A 160 -17.26 1.86 2.64
C SER A 160 -17.31 3.40 2.75
N GLU A 161 -18.47 3.96 2.45
CA GLU A 161 -18.78 5.39 2.63
C GLU A 161 -18.91 5.76 4.12
#